data_AF-N1QUT0-F1
#
_entry.id   AF-N1QUT0-F1
#
_cell.length_a   1.000
_cell.length_b   1.000
_cell.length_c   1.000
_cell.angle_alpha   90.00
_cell.angle_beta   90.00
_cell.angle_gamma   90.00
#
_symmetry.space_group_name_H-M   'P 1'
#
loop_
_entity.id
_entity.type
_entity.pdbx_description
1 polymer ?
#
loop_
_entity_poly.entity_id
_entity_poly.type
_entity_poly.pdbx_seq_one_letter_code
_entity_poly.pdbx_strand_id
1 'polypeptide(L)'
;MSSSSLSPGGGRLSGSDGDSGATFSAGDNRREKRRLSNRESARRSRLRKQQHLDELVQEVARLKAENARVLARANDITGQFVRVDQENTVLRARAAELGDRLRSVNQVLRVVEEFSGVAMDIQEECPPDDPPAPAVARSRTLPPPCPIAATATHHAPVPDPIR
;
A
#
# COMPACT_ATOMS: atom_id res chain seq x y z
N MET A 1 23.45 25.43 -2.74
CA MET A 1 23.49 26.73 -2.05
C MET A 1 23.52 26.44 -0.56
N SER A 2 24.68 26.57 0.08
CA SER A 2 24.91 26.18 1.47
C SER A 2 24.57 27.36 2.39
N SER A 3 23.61 27.19 3.30
CA SER A 3 23.25 28.20 4.31
C SER A 3 23.89 27.83 5.65
N SER A 4 25.03 28.45 5.92
CA SER A 4 25.75 28.37 7.18
C SER A 4 24.95 29.05 8.31
N SER A 5 24.75 28.32 9.40
CA SER A 5 24.13 28.80 10.64
C SER A 5 25.06 29.75 11.39
N LEU A 6 24.67 31.01 11.54
CA LEU A 6 25.34 31.95 12.45
C LEU A 6 24.71 31.82 13.84
N SER A 7 25.52 31.37 14.80
CA SER A 7 25.18 31.38 16.23
C SER A 7 25.38 32.80 16.79
N PRO A 8 24.43 33.37 17.55
CA PRO A 8 24.71 34.59 18.27
C PRO A 8 25.50 34.23 19.53
N GLY A 9 26.78 34.61 19.53
CA GLY A 9 27.68 34.50 20.67
C GLY A 9 27.13 35.25 21.88
N GLY A 10 26.96 34.53 22.99
CA GLY A 10 26.67 35.09 24.29
C GLY A 10 27.95 35.42 25.06
N GLY A 11 27.93 36.55 25.78
CA GLY A 11 28.97 37.01 26.68
C GLY A 11 29.74 38.18 26.07
N ARG A 12 29.51 39.41 26.49
CA ARG A 12 30.00 39.95 27.77
C ARG A 12 29.16 41.16 28.18
N LEU A 13 28.72 41.21 29.44
CA LEU A 13 28.22 42.45 30.03
C LEU A 13 29.42 43.14 30.68
N SER A 14 29.84 44.25 30.06
CA SER A 14 30.81 45.19 30.62
C SER A 14 30.15 45.93 31.78
N GLY A 15 30.78 45.90 32.95
CA GLY A 15 30.34 46.59 34.15
C GLY A 15 30.34 48.11 33.96
N SER A 16 29.26 48.75 34.38
CA SER A 16 29.21 50.18 34.69
C SER A 16 28.57 50.31 36.06
N ASP A 17 29.36 50.78 37.01
CA ASP A 17 28.99 51.00 38.41
C ASP A 17 27.96 52.13 38.54
N GLY A 18 26.86 51.84 39.23
CA GLY A 18 25.79 52.79 39.55
C GLY A 18 24.43 52.11 39.44
N ASP A 19 23.88 51.67 40.58
CA ASP A 19 22.60 50.96 40.78
C ASP A 19 22.66 49.41 40.78
N SER A 20 23.33 48.87 41.81
CA SER A 20 23.37 47.43 42.08
C SER A 20 22.03 46.84 42.54
N GLY A 21 21.04 47.67 42.90
CA GLY A 21 19.73 47.26 43.38
C GLY A 21 18.72 47.01 42.25
N ALA A 22 18.58 47.92 41.28
CA ALA A 22 17.64 47.72 40.19
C ALA A 22 18.16 46.78 39.10
N THR A 23 19.48 46.66 38.91
CA THR A 23 20.09 45.71 37.95
C THR A 23 19.87 44.25 38.35
N PHE A 24 19.94 43.92 39.64
CA PHE A 24 19.62 42.58 40.17
C PHE A 24 18.14 42.24 39.94
N SER A 25 17.24 43.17 40.32
CA SER A 25 15.80 42.99 40.18
C SER A 25 15.36 42.88 38.70
N ALA A 26 15.99 43.63 37.79
CA ALA A 26 15.78 43.48 36.34
C ALA A 26 16.28 42.12 35.81
N GLY A 27 17.41 41.63 36.32
CA GLY A 27 17.97 40.31 36.01
C GLY A 27 17.06 39.15 36.44
N ASP A 28 16.51 39.24 37.66
CA ASP A 28 15.60 38.24 38.21
C ASP A 28 14.25 38.24 37.47
N ASN A 29 13.68 39.40 37.19
CA ASN A 29 12.49 39.53 36.34
C ASN A 29 12.71 38.93 34.94
N ARG A 30 13.88 39.15 34.34
CA ARG A 30 14.25 38.55 33.04
C ARG A 30 14.42 37.03 33.15
N ARG A 31 14.96 36.52 34.26
CA ARG A 31 15.11 35.08 34.51
C ARG A 31 13.74 34.42 34.69
N GLU A 32 12.84 35.05 35.43
CA GLU A 32 11.48 34.55 35.61
C GLU A 32 10.69 34.52 34.29
N LYS A 33 10.74 35.61 33.51
CA LYS A 33 10.13 35.65 32.17
C LYS A 33 10.65 34.53 31.26
N ARG A 34 11.97 34.27 31.27
CA ARG A 34 12.57 33.14 30.53
C ARG A 34 12.09 31.79 31.04
N ARG A 35 11.96 31.62 32.35
CA ARG A 35 11.44 30.37 32.97
C ARG A 35 10.01 30.09 32.51
N LEU A 36 9.14 31.10 32.52
CA LEU A 36 7.75 30.96 32.07
C LEU A 36 7.66 30.71 30.56
N SER A 37 8.41 31.47 29.75
CA SER A 37 8.46 31.29 28.30
C SER A 37 9.01 29.91 27.90
N ASN A 38 10.07 29.44 28.56
CA ASN A 38 10.63 28.11 28.33
C ASN A 38 9.67 26.99 28.75
N ARG A 39 8.98 27.18 29.89
CA ARG A 39 7.93 26.25 30.32
C ARG A 39 6.82 26.14 29.28
N GLU A 40 6.38 27.27 28.75
CA GLU A 40 5.35 27.30 27.71
C GLU A 40 5.86 26.70 26.39
N SER A 41 7.09 27.01 25.97
CA SER A 41 7.66 26.46 24.74
C SER A 41 7.90 24.96 24.83
N ALA A 42 8.33 24.44 25.99
CA ALA A 42 8.43 23.02 26.26
C ALA A 42 7.05 22.33 26.19
N ARG A 43 6.00 22.94 26.78
CA ARG A 43 4.62 22.42 26.68
C ARG A 43 4.15 22.38 25.22
N ARG A 44 4.32 23.47 24.46
CA ARG A 44 3.96 23.53 23.03
C ARG A 44 4.75 22.53 22.18
N SER A 45 6.02 22.31 22.50
CA SER A 45 6.85 21.30 21.82
C SER A 45 6.32 19.89 22.07
N ARG A 46 6.00 19.55 23.34
CA ARG A 46 5.39 18.26 23.70
C ARG A 46 4.05 18.06 23.00
N LEU A 47 3.18 19.08 22.99
CA LEU A 47 1.87 19.00 22.33
C LEU A 47 2.00 18.75 20.82
N ARG A 48 2.87 19.50 20.12
CA ARG A 48 3.11 19.29 18.68
C ARG A 48 3.63 17.89 18.38
N LYS A 49 4.54 17.36 19.22
CA LYS A 49 5.03 15.98 19.07
C LYS A 49 3.90 14.97 19.29
N GLN A 50 3.03 15.18 20.28
CA GLN A 50 1.88 14.30 20.52
C GLN A 50 0.94 14.30 19.31
N GLN A 51 0.56 15.48 18.80
CA GLN A 51 -0.30 15.61 17.63
C GLN A 51 0.30 14.87 16.42
N HIS A 52 1.60 15.02 16.18
CA HIS A 52 2.26 14.31 15.08
C HIS A 52 2.24 12.78 15.26
N LEU A 53 2.42 12.28 16.49
CA LEU A 53 2.28 10.85 16.77
C LEU A 53 0.84 10.37 16.53
N ASP A 54 -0.16 11.15 16.95
CA ASP A 54 -1.57 10.83 16.76
C ASP A 54 -1.93 10.81 15.26
N GLU A 55 -1.44 11.77 14.48
CA GLU A 55 -1.56 11.81 13.02
C GLU A 55 -0.95 10.56 12.37
N LEU A 56 0.27 10.17 12.77
CA LEU A 56 0.92 8.96 12.25
C LEU A 56 0.13 7.70 12.60
N VAL A 57 -0.42 7.59 13.82
CA VAL A 57 -1.26 6.45 14.23
C VAL A 57 -2.53 6.38 13.39
N GLN A 58 -3.18 7.52 13.15
CA GLN A 58 -4.37 7.60 12.29
C GLN A 58 -4.04 7.20 10.85
N GLU A 59 -2.92 7.65 10.31
CA GLU A 59 -2.52 7.32 8.95
C GLU A 59 -2.18 5.83 8.80
N VAL A 60 -1.51 5.23 9.79
CA VAL A 60 -1.29 3.78 9.81
C VAL A 60 -2.62 3.02 9.85
N ALA A 61 -3.58 3.45 10.67
CA ALA A 61 -4.89 2.82 10.74
C ALA A 61 -5.66 2.94 9.40
N ARG A 62 -5.62 4.12 8.77
CA ARG A 62 -6.21 4.38 7.46
C ARG A 62 -5.60 3.50 6.38
N LEU A 63 -4.27 3.44 6.30
CA LEU A 63 -3.55 2.60 5.33
C LEU A 63 -3.82 1.12 5.54
N LYS A 64 -3.92 0.65 6.80
CA LYS A 64 -4.31 -0.75 7.09
C LYS A 64 -5.71 -1.06 6.61
N ALA A 65 -6.68 -0.18 6.87
CA ALA A 65 -8.05 -0.35 6.39
C ALA A 65 -8.13 -0.33 4.85
N GLU A 66 -7.38 0.57 4.21
CA GLU A 66 -7.30 0.66 2.75
C GLU A 66 -6.66 -0.60 2.15
N ASN A 67 -5.57 -1.09 2.73
CA ASN A 67 -4.91 -2.33 2.31
C ASN A 67 -5.87 -3.52 2.42
N ALA A 68 -6.56 -3.68 3.55
CA ALA A 68 -7.58 -4.72 3.72
C ALA A 68 -8.69 -4.64 2.66
N ARG A 69 -9.15 -3.42 2.34
CA ARG A 69 -10.15 -3.18 1.29
C ARG A 69 -9.64 -3.56 -0.10
N VAL A 70 -8.38 -3.24 -0.42
CA VAL A 70 -7.75 -3.61 -1.70
C VAL A 70 -7.61 -5.12 -1.81
N LEU A 71 -7.14 -5.79 -0.75
CA LEU A 71 -7.02 -7.25 -0.71
C LEU A 71 -8.36 -7.95 -0.89
N ALA A 72 -9.43 -7.48 -0.22
CA ALA A 72 -10.76 -8.04 -0.38
C ALA A 72 -11.25 -7.96 -1.84
N ARG A 73 -11.05 -6.81 -2.51
CA ARG A 73 -11.39 -6.65 -3.93
C ARG A 73 -10.55 -7.55 -4.84
N ALA A 74 -9.25 -7.68 -4.56
CA ALA A 74 -8.37 -8.54 -5.35
C ALA A 74 -8.81 -10.01 -5.27
N ASN A 75 -9.23 -10.47 -4.09
CA ASN A 75 -9.75 -11.82 -3.89
C ASN A 75 -11.09 -12.03 -4.63
N ASP A 76 -12.00 -11.07 -4.56
CA ASP A 76 -13.28 -11.13 -5.30
C ASP A 76 -13.06 -11.20 -6.82
N ILE A 77 -12.22 -10.33 -7.37
CA ILE A 77 -11.86 -10.33 -8.80
C ILE A 77 -11.23 -11.66 -9.19
N THR A 78 -10.35 -12.21 -8.35
CA THR A 78 -9.72 -13.51 -8.59
C THR A 78 -10.77 -14.64 -8.63
N GLY A 79 -11.73 -14.62 -7.70
CA GLY A 79 -12.84 -15.58 -7.68
C GLY A 79 -13.72 -15.47 -8.94
N GLN A 80 -14.04 -14.25 -9.37
CA GLN A 80 -14.80 -14.01 -10.60
C GLN A 80 -14.04 -14.47 -11.84
N PHE A 81 -12.73 -14.20 -11.91
CA PHE A 81 -11.87 -14.65 -12.99
C PHE A 81 -11.88 -16.18 -13.11
N VAL A 82 -11.69 -16.90 -12.00
CA VAL A 82 -11.73 -18.37 -11.99
C VAL A 82 -13.07 -18.90 -12.48
N ARG A 83 -14.18 -18.28 -12.07
CA ARG A 83 -15.52 -18.67 -12.55
C ARG A 83 -15.67 -18.48 -14.06
N VAL A 84 -15.28 -17.32 -14.59
CA VAL A 84 -15.35 -17.03 -16.03
C VAL A 84 -14.42 -17.96 -16.82
N ASP A 85 -13.23 -18.26 -16.30
CA ASP A 85 -12.30 -19.21 -16.91
C ASP A 85 -12.92 -20.61 -17.01
N GLN A 86 -13.56 -21.10 -15.93
CA GLN A 86 -14.30 -22.36 -15.95
C GLN A 86 -15.42 -22.35 -16.98
N GLU A 87 -16.24 -21.30 -17.03
CA GLU A 87 -17.30 -21.16 -18.05
C GLU A 87 -16.72 -21.18 -19.47
N ASN A 88 -15.59 -20.49 -19.68
CA ASN A 88 -14.90 -20.46 -20.97
C ASN A 88 -14.39 -21.86 -21.37
N THR A 89 -13.82 -22.63 -20.45
CA THR A 89 -13.40 -24.02 -20.72
C THR A 89 -14.57 -24.91 -21.14
N VAL A 90 -15.73 -24.78 -20.49
CA VAL A 90 -16.94 -25.54 -20.85
C VAL A 90 -17.44 -25.14 -22.23
N LEU A 91 -17.48 -23.84 -22.54
CA LEU A 91 -17.90 -23.35 -23.86
C LEU A 91 -16.96 -23.83 -24.97
N ARG A 92 -15.64 -23.80 -24.74
CA ARG A 92 -14.65 -24.36 -25.67
C ARG A 92 -14.85 -25.85 -25.91
N ALA A 93 -15.08 -26.63 -24.86
CA ALA A 93 -15.36 -28.07 -24.99
C ALA A 93 -16.63 -28.33 -25.81
N ARG A 94 -17.71 -27.56 -25.57
CA ARG A 94 -18.96 -27.67 -26.33
C ARG A 94 -18.78 -27.26 -27.79
N ALA A 95 -18.02 -26.20 -28.07
CA ALA A 95 -17.71 -25.77 -29.42
C ALA A 95 -16.91 -26.85 -30.18
N ALA A 96 -15.94 -27.49 -29.52
CA ALA A 96 -15.19 -28.60 -30.09
C ALA A 96 -16.09 -29.80 -30.40
N GLU A 97 -16.99 -30.19 -29.47
CA GLU A 97 -17.95 -31.28 -29.67
C GLU A 97 -18.88 -31.02 -30.87
N LEU A 98 -19.44 -29.81 -30.96
CA LEU A 98 -20.29 -29.43 -32.09
C LEU A 98 -19.50 -29.41 -33.41
N GLY A 99 -18.26 -28.93 -33.39
CA GLY A 99 -17.35 -28.99 -34.54
C GLY A 99 -17.06 -30.41 -35.00
N ASP A 100 -16.80 -31.34 -34.07
CA ASP A 100 -16.61 -32.77 -34.38
C ASP A 100 -17.86 -33.40 -34.99
N ARG A 101 -19.04 -33.09 -34.43
CA ARG A 101 -20.32 -33.56 -34.98
C ARG A 101 -20.55 -33.03 -36.40
N LEU A 102 -20.29 -31.75 -36.64
CA LEU A 102 -20.42 -31.15 -37.95
C LEU A 102 -19.47 -31.81 -38.97
N ARG A 103 -18.20 -32.00 -38.59
CA ARG A 103 -17.22 -32.74 -39.42
C ARG A 103 -17.68 -34.15 -39.72
N SER A 104 -18.22 -34.87 -38.73
CA SER A 104 -18.74 -36.23 -38.92
C SER A 104 -19.91 -36.24 -39.91
N VAL A 105 -20.85 -35.29 -39.82
CA VAL A 105 -21.98 -35.20 -40.74
C VAL A 105 -21.50 -34.82 -42.14
N ASN A 106 -20.59 -33.86 -42.26
CA ASN A 106 -19.98 -33.48 -43.53
C ASN A 106 -19.23 -34.66 -44.19
N GLN A 107 -18.55 -35.49 -43.39
CA GLN A 107 -17.88 -36.69 -43.89
C GLN A 107 -18.89 -37.72 -44.44
N VAL A 108 -20.00 -37.94 -43.74
CA VAL A 108 -21.08 -38.81 -44.23
C VAL A 108 -21.69 -38.26 -45.52
N LEU A 109 -21.91 -36.95 -45.59
CA LEU A 109 -22.45 -36.30 -46.79
C LEU A 109 -21.53 -36.52 -47.99
N ARG A 110 -20.22 -36.33 -47.84
CA ARG A 110 -19.22 -36.59 -48.90
C ARG A 110 -19.27 -38.04 -49.42
N VAL A 111 -19.48 -39.02 -48.54
CA VAL A 111 -19.64 -40.44 -48.96
C VAL A 111 -20.93 -40.64 -49.77
N VAL A 112 -22.02 -39.96 -49.39
CA VAL A 112 -23.29 -40.02 -50.12
C VAL A 112 -23.20 -39.31 -51.48
N GLU A 113 -22.45 -38.21 -51.58
CA GLU A 113 -22.17 -37.53 -52.85
C GLU A 113 -21.41 -38.44 -53.82
N GLU A 114 -20.38 -39.14 -53.34
CA GLU A 114 -19.62 -40.11 -54.13
C GLU A 114 -20.52 -41.23 -54.67
N PHE A 115 -21.55 -41.61 -53.92
CA PHE A 115 -22.50 -42.67 -54.31
C PHE A 115 -23.67 -42.18 -55.19
N SER A 116 -24.04 -40.90 -55.09
CA SER A 116 -25.22 -40.32 -55.76
C SER A 116 -24.90 -39.41 -56.95
N GLY A 117 -23.65 -38.97 -57.10
CA GLY A 117 -23.19 -38.12 -58.20
C GLY A 117 -23.67 -36.66 -58.13
N VAL A 118 -24.32 -36.24 -57.04
CA VAL A 118 -24.76 -34.85 -56.82
C VAL A 118 -23.78 -34.18 -55.87
N ALA A 119 -23.09 -33.12 -56.31
CA ALA A 119 -22.16 -32.36 -55.49
C ALA A 119 -22.90 -31.39 -54.55
N MET A 120 -22.58 -31.37 -53.26
CA MET A 120 -23.02 -30.34 -52.32
C MET A 120 -21.81 -29.52 -51.84
N ASP A 121 -21.92 -28.19 -51.90
CA ASP A 121 -20.86 -27.27 -51.43
C ASP A 121 -20.83 -27.25 -49.89
N ILE A 122 -19.79 -27.83 -49.29
CA ILE A 122 -19.56 -27.76 -47.84
C ILE A 122 -18.56 -26.63 -47.56
N GLN A 123 -19.05 -25.52 -47.01
CA GLN A 123 -18.20 -24.44 -46.50
C GLN A 123 -17.54 -24.91 -45.18
N GLU A 124 -16.25 -25.23 -45.26
CA GLU A 124 -15.43 -25.56 -44.11
C GLU A 124 -15.01 -24.26 -43.40
N GLU A 125 -15.84 -23.74 -42.50
CA GLU A 125 -15.44 -22.64 -41.62
C GLU A 125 -14.61 -23.21 -40.47
N CYS A 126 -13.29 -23.21 -40.66
CA CYS A 126 -12.33 -23.50 -39.61
C CYS A 126 -12.46 -22.43 -38.51
N PRO A 127 -12.69 -22.79 -37.23
CA PRO A 127 -12.61 -21.80 -36.18
C PRO A 127 -11.14 -21.35 -36.06
N PRO A 128 -10.87 -20.04 -35.93
CA PRO A 128 -9.50 -19.57 -35.74
C PRO A 128 -8.92 -20.25 -34.49
N ASP A 129 -7.75 -20.87 -34.65
CA ASP A 129 -6.93 -21.34 -33.55
C ASP A 129 -6.55 -20.12 -32.68
N ASP A 130 -7.39 -19.80 -31.70
CA ASP A 130 -6.94 -18.99 -30.58
C ASP A 130 -5.82 -19.79 -29.89
N PRO A 131 -4.63 -19.19 -29.72
CA PRO A 131 -3.47 -19.89 -29.17
C PRO A 131 -3.83 -20.56 -27.85
N PRO A 132 -3.18 -21.71 -27.52
CA PRO A 132 -3.39 -22.35 -26.22
C PRO A 132 -3.19 -21.29 -25.15
N ALA A 133 -4.20 -21.12 -24.29
CA ALA A 133 -4.20 -20.14 -23.23
C ALA A 133 -2.80 -20.11 -22.59
N PRO A 134 -2.16 -18.93 -22.47
CA PRO A 134 -0.80 -18.85 -21.97
C PRO A 134 -0.73 -19.62 -20.67
N ALA A 135 0.14 -20.64 -20.64
CA ALA A 135 0.36 -21.50 -19.49
C ALA A 135 0.46 -20.61 -18.26
N VAL A 136 -0.60 -20.66 -17.44
CA VAL A 136 -0.75 -20.07 -16.12
C VAL A 136 0.32 -19.01 -15.87
N ALA A 137 0.03 -17.75 -16.18
CA ALA A 137 0.80 -16.65 -15.61
C ALA A 137 0.80 -16.89 -14.10
N ARG A 138 1.91 -17.46 -13.63
CA ARG A 138 2.08 -18.06 -12.31
C ARG A 138 1.36 -17.15 -11.34
N SER A 139 0.33 -17.70 -10.71
CA SER A 139 -0.36 -17.10 -9.58
C SER A 139 0.67 -16.30 -8.80
N ARG A 140 0.61 -14.97 -8.92
CA ARG A 140 1.29 -14.09 -7.97
C ARG A 140 0.48 -14.27 -6.71
N THR A 141 0.72 -15.39 -6.02
CA THR A 141 0.33 -15.58 -4.63
C THR A 141 0.97 -14.39 -3.96
N LEU A 142 0.15 -13.37 -3.66
CA LEU A 142 0.60 -12.25 -2.86
C LEU A 142 1.19 -12.88 -1.60
N PRO A 143 2.47 -12.64 -1.28
CA PRO A 143 3.05 -13.22 -0.09
C PRO A 143 2.16 -12.86 1.10
N PRO A 144 1.96 -13.79 2.07
CA PRO A 144 1.22 -13.47 3.27
C PRO A 144 1.84 -12.19 3.87
N PRO A 145 1.02 -11.24 4.37
CA PRO A 145 1.55 -10.03 4.96
C PRO A 145 2.52 -10.42 6.07
N CYS A 146 3.79 -10.05 5.91
CA CYS A 146 4.79 -10.27 6.96
C CYS A 146 4.24 -9.68 8.26
N PRO A 147 4.29 -10.40 9.39
CA PRO A 147 3.96 -9.80 10.67
C PRO A 147 4.91 -8.62 10.86
N ILE A 148 4.34 -7.42 10.98
CA ILE A 148 5.10 -6.23 11.35
C ILE A 148 5.66 -6.56 12.73
N ALA A 149 6.95 -6.86 12.79
CA ALA A 149 7.62 -7.19 14.03
C ALA A 149 7.33 -6.06 15.02
N ALA A 150 6.58 -6.38 16.07
CA ALA A 150 6.39 -5.48 17.19
C ALA A 150 7.77 -5.24 17.78
N THR A 151 8.36 -4.08 17.48
CA THR A 151 9.56 -3.62 18.15
C THR A 151 9.20 -3.43 19.61
N ALA A 152 9.59 -4.41 20.42
CA ALA A 152 9.53 -4.32 21.88
C ALA A 152 10.49 -3.19 22.29
N THR A 153 9.94 -1.99 22.47
CA THR A 153 10.63 -0.89 23.14
C THR A 153 10.95 -1.36 24.56
N HIS A 154 12.20 -1.73 24.79
CA HIS A 154 12.70 -2.06 26.11
C HIS A 154 12.70 -0.77 26.93
N HIS A 155 11.65 -0.59 27.73
CA HIS A 155 11.54 0.49 28.71
C HIS A 155 12.58 0.23 29.80
N ALA A 156 13.74 0.86 29.70
CA ALA A 156 14.75 0.83 30.74
C ALA A 156 14.19 1.52 32.00
N PRO A 157 14.31 0.90 33.20
CA PRO A 157 13.83 1.49 34.43
C PRO A 157 14.62 2.75 34.77
N VAL A 158 13.89 3.81 35.14
CA VAL A 158 14.44 5.07 35.66
C VAL A 158 15.12 4.79 37.00
N PRO A 159 16.39 5.18 37.21
CA PRO A 159 17.04 4.99 38.51
C PRO A 159 16.47 5.95 39.56
N ASP A 160 16.21 5.42 40.75
CA ASP A 160 15.70 6.16 41.90
C ASP A 160 16.70 7.23 42.40
N PRO A 161 16.21 8.36 42.93
CA PRO A 161 17.07 9.43 43.43
C PRO A 161 17.77 9.00 44.72
N ILE A 162 19.09 9.17 44.73
CA ILE A 162 20.00 8.90 45.85
C ILE A 162 19.59 9.76 47.05
N ARG A 163 19.42 9.10 48.21
CA ARG A 163 19.12 9.71 49.51
C ARG A 163 20.37 10.29 50.16
#